data_AF-V7IAK6-F1
#
_entry.id   AF-V7IAK6-F1
#
_cell.length_a   1.000
_cell.length_b   1.000
_cell.length_c   1.000
_cell.angle_alpha   90.00
_cell.angle_beta   90.00
_cell.angle_gamma   90.00
#
_symmetry.space_group_name_H-M   'P 1'
#
loop_
_entity.id
_entity.type
_entity.pdbx_description
1 polymer ?
#
loop_
_entity_poly.entity_id
_entity_poly.type
_entity_poly.pdbx_seq_one_letter_code
_entity_poly.pdbx_strand_id
1 'polypeptide(L)'
;MAFFEIEIREVLSRNVIVEAENLSDALHVAKEKYDREEIILDADDLSSQDFFPVNSLISKIALPDEYMEHLKSVVDYLEADEQKDYEIHGFPKKHIFHSVLILKNIVEMYK
;
A
#
# COMPACT_ATOMS: atom_id res chain seq x y z
N MET A 1 34.17 -1.93 -9.44
CA MET A 1 32.82 -1.39 -9.74
C MET A 1 31.82 -2.47 -9.44
N ALA A 2 30.69 -2.11 -8.82
CA ALA A 2 29.58 -3.02 -8.52
C ALA A 2 28.33 -2.52 -9.25
N PHE A 3 27.50 -3.45 -9.70
CA PHE A 3 26.24 -3.17 -10.38
C PHE A 3 25.09 -3.43 -9.40
N PHE A 4 24.11 -2.53 -9.38
CA PHE A 4 22.94 -2.61 -8.53
C PHE A 4 21.70 -2.48 -9.39
N GLU A 5 20.68 -3.28 -9.08
CA GLU A 5 19.39 -3.24 -9.75
C GLU A 5 18.41 -2.42 -8.90
N ILE A 6 17.92 -1.34 -9.49
CA ILE A 6 17.00 -0.39 -8.86
C ILE A 6 15.76 -0.29 -9.75
N GLU A 7 14.60 -0.55 -9.17
CA GLU A 7 13.30 -0.29 -9.78
C GLU A 7 12.90 1.15 -9.51
N ILE A 8 12.43 1.84 -10.55
CA ILE A 8 11.87 3.19 -10.46
C ILE A 8 10.39 3.05 -10.76
N ARG A 9 9.53 3.58 -9.89
CA ARG A 9 8.08 3.61 -10.09
C ARG A 9 7.59 5.03 -10.16
N GLU A 10 6.60 5.26 -11.01
CA GLU A 10 5.92 6.53 -11.15
C GLU A 10 4.42 6.32 -10.94
N VAL A 11 3.79 7.28 -10.26
CA VAL A 11 2.34 7.35 -10.11
C VAL A 11 1.85 8.54 -10.91
N LEU A 12 1.01 8.29 -11.92
CA LEU A 12 0.35 9.32 -12.69
C LEU A 12 -1.06 9.57 -12.13
N SER A 13 -1.46 10.83 -12.00
CA SER A 13 -2.76 11.20 -11.42
C SER A 13 -3.33 12.46 -12.05
N ARG A 14 -4.58 12.37 -12.51
CA ARG A 14 -5.35 13.49 -13.03
C ARG A 14 -6.80 13.40 -12.57
N ASN A 15 -7.35 14.54 -12.15
CA ASN A 15 -8.79 14.66 -11.88
C ASN A 15 -9.54 14.85 -13.20
N VAL A 16 -10.58 14.04 -13.42
CA VAL A 16 -11.44 14.11 -14.61
C VAL A 16 -12.89 14.35 -14.20
N ILE A 17 -13.60 15.15 -14.99
CA ILE A 17 -15.03 15.40 -14.79
C ILE A 17 -15.80 14.45 -15.71
N VAL A 18 -16.68 13.65 -15.13
CA VAL A 18 -17.54 12.69 -15.84
C VAL A 18 -19.01 12.97 -15.50
N GLU A 19 -19.87 12.80 -16.49
CA GLU A 19 -21.32 12.83 -16.29
C GLU A 19 -21.79 11.42 -15.91
N ALA A 20 -22.52 11.32 -14.81
CA ALA A 20 -23.01 10.05 -14.26
C ALA A 20 -24.15 10.30 -13.26
N GLU A 21 -24.96 9.27 -13.00
CA GLU A 21 -26.11 9.38 -12.11
C GLU A 21 -25.75 9.32 -10.62
N ASN A 22 -24.65 8.65 -10.29
CA ASN A 22 -24.15 8.47 -8.92
C ASN A 22 -22.64 8.18 -8.91
N LEU A 23 -22.04 8.08 -7.72
CA LEU A 23 -20.58 7.89 -7.58
C LEU A 23 -20.08 6.56 -8.15
N SER A 24 -20.84 5.47 -7.99
CA SER A 24 -20.46 4.16 -8.52
C SER A 24 -20.49 4.16 -10.05
N ASP A 25 -21.49 4.81 -10.63
CA ASP A 25 -21.64 5.01 -12.07
C ASP A 25 -20.51 5.91 -12.61
N ALA A 26 -20.19 7.01 -11.90
CA ALA A 26 -19.07 7.89 -12.26
C ALA A 26 -17.73 7.15 -12.32
N LEU A 27 -17.47 6.26 -11.34
CA LEU A 27 -16.27 5.43 -11.32
C LEU A 27 -16.23 4.46 -12.51
N HIS A 28 -17.37 3.85 -12.85
CA HIS A 28 -17.49 2.96 -14.00
C HIS A 28 -17.23 3.69 -15.32
N VAL A 29 -17.86 4.85 -15.52
CA VAL A 29 -17.68 5.69 -16.71
C VAL A 29 -16.22 6.13 -16.86
N ALA A 30 -15.58 6.57 -15.77
CA ALA A 30 -14.16 6.96 -15.80
C ALA A 30 -13.27 5.77 -16.22
N LYS A 31 -13.55 4.57 -15.69
CA LYS A 31 -12.82 3.35 -16.05
C LYS A 31 -13.02 2.98 -17.52
N GLU A 32 -14.25 2.98 -18.03
CA GLU A 32 -14.51 2.67 -19.44
C GLU A 32 -13.86 3.66 -20.40
N LYS A 33 -13.79 4.95 -20.04
CA LYS A 33 -13.09 5.95 -20.84
C LYS A 33 -11.58 5.73 -20.84
N TYR A 34 -11.01 5.32 -19.70
CA TYR A 34 -9.60 4.95 -19.63
C TYR A 34 -9.30 3.68 -20.45
N ASP A 35 -10.14 2.64 -20.32
CA ASP A 35 -9.98 1.38 -21.05
C ASP A 35 -10.14 1.55 -22.58
N ARG A 36 -10.89 2.58 -23.01
CA ARG A 36 -11.02 2.97 -24.42
C ARG A 36 -9.99 3.98 -24.90
N GLU A 37 -8.99 4.30 -24.06
CA GLU A 37 -7.94 5.27 -24.35
C GLU A 37 -8.47 6.69 -24.63
N GLU A 38 -9.68 7.02 -24.17
CA GLU A 38 -10.23 8.39 -24.21
C GLU A 38 -9.61 9.26 -23.11
N ILE A 39 -9.14 8.63 -22.03
CA ILE A 39 -8.37 9.25 -20.95
C ILE A 39 -7.00 8.59 -20.95
N ILE A 40 -5.98 9.30 -21.43
CA ILE A 40 -4.59 8.85 -21.37
C ILE A 40 -3.86 9.74 -20.38
N LEU A 41 -3.15 9.13 -19.43
CA LEU A 41 -2.24 9.83 -18.54
C LEU A 41 -0.85 9.81 -19.17
N ASP A 42 -0.18 10.96 -19.18
CA ASP A 42 1.17 11.08 -19.73
C ASP A 42 2.14 11.68 -18.70
N ALA A 43 3.33 12.08 -19.17
CA ALA A 43 4.37 12.61 -18.30
C ALA A 43 3.96 13.90 -17.57
N ASP A 44 3.02 14.68 -18.11
CA ASP A 44 2.53 15.90 -17.47
C ASP A 44 1.61 15.58 -16.27
N ASP A 45 1.08 14.35 -16.20
CA ASP A 45 0.24 13.85 -15.11
C ASP A 45 1.06 13.20 -13.97
N LEU A 46 2.40 13.32 -13.97
CA LEU A 46 3.25 12.74 -12.93
C LEU A 46 2.94 13.34 -11.55
N SER A 47 2.54 12.50 -10.61
CA SER A 47 2.19 12.89 -9.24
C SER A 47 3.24 12.48 -8.21
N SER A 48 3.86 11.32 -8.34
CA SER A 48 4.93 10.88 -7.44
C SER A 48 5.87 9.89 -8.12
N GLN A 49 7.07 9.74 -7.55
CA GLN A 49 8.08 8.80 -8.01
C GLN A 49 8.82 8.17 -6.83
N ASP A 50 9.10 6.87 -6.92
CA ASP A 50 9.73 6.07 -5.88
C ASP A 50 10.84 5.18 -6.44
N PHE A 51 11.82 4.84 -5.58
CA PHE A 51 13.01 4.08 -5.95
C PHE A 51 13.19 2.89 -5.02
N PHE A 52 13.25 1.68 -5.58
CA PHE A 52 13.33 0.43 -4.81
C PHE A 52 14.52 -0.42 -5.23
N PRO A 53 15.33 -0.94 -4.29
CA PRO A 53 16.29 -2.00 -4.63
C PRO A 53 15.55 -3.32 -4.86
N VAL A 54 15.74 -3.94 -6.03
CA VAL A 54 14.97 -5.13 -6.46
C VAL A 54 15.16 -6.33 -5.51
N ASN A 55 16.32 -6.41 -4.85
CA ASN A 55 16.65 -7.48 -3.92
C ASN A 55 16.06 -7.32 -2.50
N SER A 56 15.30 -6.26 -2.23
CA SER A 56 14.52 -6.14 -1.00
C SER A 56 13.15 -6.78 -1.24
N LEU A 57 12.73 -7.74 -0.43
CA LEU A 57 11.38 -8.36 -0.47
C LEU A 57 10.24 -7.32 -0.42
N ILE A 58 10.58 -6.11 0.01
CA ILE A 58 9.75 -4.93 0.18
C ILE A 58 9.45 -4.24 -1.17
N SER A 59 10.24 -4.47 -2.22
CA SER A 59 10.06 -3.86 -3.55
C SER A 59 8.68 -4.14 -4.16
N LYS A 60 7.94 -5.17 -3.74
CA LYS A 60 6.63 -5.53 -4.32
C LYS A 60 5.42 -4.83 -3.70
N ILE A 61 5.58 -4.10 -2.59
CA ILE A 61 4.48 -3.45 -1.87
C ILE A 61 4.74 -1.94 -1.88
N ALA A 62 4.37 -1.26 -2.98
CA ALA A 62 4.28 0.20 -2.98
C ALA A 62 2.95 0.60 -2.33
N LEU A 63 2.94 0.70 -0.99
CA LEU A 63 1.86 1.39 -0.28
C LEU A 63 2.28 2.86 -0.15
N PRO A 64 1.46 3.82 -0.64
CA PRO A 64 1.73 5.23 -0.38
C PRO A 64 1.88 5.51 1.12
N ASP A 65 2.69 6.50 1.50
CA ASP A 65 3.02 6.80 2.91
C ASP A 65 1.78 6.93 3.80
N GLU A 66 0.70 7.49 3.28
CA GLU A 66 -0.61 7.60 3.95
C GLU A 66 -1.16 6.23 4.38
N TYR A 67 -1.05 5.20 3.52
CA TYR A 67 -1.48 3.84 3.84
C TYR A 67 -0.54 3.16 4.84
N MET A 68 0.74 3.51 4.85
CA MET A 68 1.68 3.01 5.86
C MET A 68 1.36 3.57 7.25
N GLU A 69 0.94 4.83 7.36
CA GLU A 69 0.48 5.40 8.63
C GLU A 69 -0.77 4.68 9.14
N HIS A 70 -1.74 4.41 8.26
CA HIS A 70 -2.93 3.64 8.61
C HIS A 70 -2.60 2.19 8.99
N LEU A 71 -1.74 1.53 8.23
CA LEU A 71 -1.29 0.17 8.51
C LEU A 71 -0.59 0.10 9.87
N LYS A 72 0.29 1.06 10.16
CA LYS A 72 0.96 1.17 11.45
C LYS A 72 -0.04 1.32 12.58
N SER A 73 -1.02 2.21 12.44
CA SER A 73 -2.08 2.41 13.43
C SER A 73 -2.86 1.12 13.71
N VAL A 74 -3.22 0.38 12.67
CA VAL A 74 -3.92 -0.92 12.80
C VAL A 74 -3.03 -1.97 13.48
N VAL A 75 -1.75 -2.06 13.10
CA VAL A 75 -0.82 -3.02 13.68
C VAL A 75 -0.52 -2.72 15.14
N ASP A 76 -0.31 -1.45 15.50
CA ASP A 76 -0.09 -1.00 16.88
C ASP A 76 -1.32 -1.32 17.77
N TYR A 77 -2.54 -1.10 17.24
CA TYR A 77 -3.78 -1.46 17.93
C TYR A 77 -3.89 -2.97 18.16
N LEU A 78 -3.67 -3.76 17.10
CA LEU A 78 -3.77 -5.22 17.17
C LEU A 78 -2.70 -5.82 18.08
N GLU A 79 -1.49 -5.27 18.11
CA GLU A 79 -0.44 -5.74 19.02
C GLU A 79 -0.88 -5.58 20.47
N ALA A 80 -1.39 -4.40 20.84
CA ALA A 80 -1.80 -4.11 22.22
C ALA A 80 -3.01 -4.94 22.69
N ASP A 81 -3.89 -5.30 21.76
CA ASP A 81 -5.07 -6.14 22.03
C ASP A 81 -4.69 -7.63 22.10
N GLU A 82 -4.04 -8.14 21.06
CA GLU A 82 -3.66 -9.55 20.94
C GLU A 82 -2.55 -9.96 21.91
N GLN A 83 -1.71 -9.03 22.37
CA GLN A 83 -0.73 -9.32 23.42
C GLN A 83 -1.42 -9.73 24.72
N LYS A 84 -2.48 -9.01 25.11
CA LYS A 84 -3.22 -9.32 26.34
C LYS A 84 -3.89 -10.69 26.23
N ASP A 85 -4.50 -10.95 25.07
CA ASP A 85 -5.13 -12.24 24.81
C ASP A 85 -4.10 -13.39 24.82
N TYR A 86 -2.94 -13.17 24.21
CA TYR A 86 -1.83 -14.12 24.17
C TYR A 86 -1.30 -14.48 25.57
N GLU A 87 -1.17 -13.49 26.45
CA GLU A 87 -0.75 -13.66 27.84
C GLU A 87 -1.81 -14.40 28.67
N ILE A 88 -3.10 -14.07 28.51
CA ILE A 88 -4.22 -14.71 29.20
C ILE A 88 -4.33 -16.20 28.81
N HIS A 89 -4.09 -16.52 27.55
CA HIS A 89 -4.17 -17.89 27.03
C HIS A 89 -2.89 -18.71 27.23
N GLY A 90 -1.91 -18.20 27.97
CA GLY A 90 -0.72 -18.97 28.36
C GLY A 90 0.25 -19.23 27.21
N PHE A 91 0.42 -18.25 26.33
CA PHE A 91 1.45 -18.24 25.29
C PHE A 91 1.34 -19.37 24.23
N PRO A 92 0.17 -19.59 23.60
CA PRO A 92 -0.01 -20.66 22.62
C PRO A 92 0.86 -20.47 21.35
N LYS A 93 1.58 -21.51 20.94
CA LYS A 93 2.53 -21.47 19.79
C LYS A 93 1.93 -21.06 18.43
N LYS A 94 0.61 -21.07 18.28
CA LYS A 94 -0.12 -20.72 17.04
C LYS A 94 -1.09 -19.55 17.27
N HIS A 95 -0.70 -18.59 18.10
CA HIS A 95 -1.49 -17.39 18.32
C HIS A 95 -1.35 -16.39 17.17
N ILE A 96 -2.42 -15.66 16.87
CA ILE A 96 -2.40 -14.60 15.85
C ILE A 96 -1.42 -13.48 16.21
N PHE A 97 -1.15 -13.28 17.50
CA PHE A 97 -0.12 -12.35 18.00
C PHE A 97 1.24 -12.53 17.31
N HIS A 98 1.62 -13.76 16.95
CA HIS A 98 2.88 -14.00 16.23
C HIS A 98 2.88 -13.40 14.83
N SER A 99 1.74 -13.48 14.14
CA SER A 99 1.53 -12.84 12.84
C SER A 99 1.55 -11.32 12.96
N VAL A 100 0.95 -10.77 14.03
CA VAL A 100 0.96 -9.33 14.31
C VAL A 100 2.39 -8.81 14.53
N LEU A 101 3.22 -9.53 15.27
CA LEU A 101 4.64 -9.18 15.46
C LEU A 101 5.45 -9.20 14.15
N ILE A 102 5.16 -10.15 13.26
CA ILE A 102 5.80 -10.19 11.93
C ILE A 102 5.40 -8.96 11.12
N LEU A 103 4.11 -8.61 11.11
CA LEU A 103 3.61 -7.41 10.43
C LEU A 103 4.20 -6.12 10.99
N LYS A 104 4.33 -6.02 12.33
CA LYS A 104 4.97 -4.88 12.98
C LYS A 104 6.42 -4.69 12.55
N ASN A 105 7.20 -5.76 12.53
CA ASN A 105 8.58 -5.69 12.04
C ASN A 105 8.65 -5.20 10.58
N ILE A 106 7.73 -5.65 9.73
CA ILE A 106 7.68 -5.20 8.32
C ILE A 106 7.37 -3.70 8.24
N VAL A 107 6.43 -3.20 9.05
CA VAL A 107 6.07 -1.77 9.11
C VAL A 107 7.22 -0.92 9.67
N GLU A 108 7.89 -1.38 10.73
CA GLU A 108 8.99 -0.65 11.37
C GLU A 108 10.26 -0.60 10.53
N MET A 109 10.49 -1.61 9.68
CA MET A 109 11.59 -1.61 8.71
C MET A 109 11.46 -0.55 7.60
N TYR A 110 10.30 0.12 7.51
CA TYR A 110 9.97 1.13 6.51
C TYR A 110 10.15 2.57 7.02
N LYS A 111 10.95 2.78 8.07
CA LYS A 111 11.22 4.08 8.70
C LYS A 111 12.61 4.63 8.41
#